data_AF-A0A7K3H0R0-F1
#
_entry.id   AF-A0A7K3H0R0-F1
#
_cell.length_a   1.000
_cell.length_b   1.000
_cell.length_c   1.000
_cell.angle_alpha   90.00
_cell.angle_beta   90.00
_cell.angle_gamma   90.00
#
_symmetry.space_group_name_H-M   'P 1'
#
loop_
_entity.id
_entity.type
_entity.pdbx_description
1 polymer ?
#
loop_
_entity_poly.entity_id
_entity_poly.type
_entity_poly.pdbx_seq_one_letter_code
_entity_poly.pdbx_strand_id
1 'polypeptide(L)'
;MSALPPHGEGAAGDRAIQQALDAAWPADLNAVDERQLLTAGRTLLRADATGAARDRWPTYFARQETLAPAFATARFRIQAAIARQDGAPGRAVVHLVWAGTDRGGTHTDGRITDLHFTRTTPTHKEEEPAWIPQPGT
;
A
#
# COMPACT_ATOMS: atom_id res chain seq x y z
N MET A 1 0.06 -8.32 -26.33
CA MET A 1 1.18 -7.53 -25.78
C MET A 1 0.61 -6.18 -25.38
N SER A 2 0.34 -5.95 -24.10
CA SER A 2 -0.20 -4.66 -23.63
C SER A 2 0.97 -3.82 -23.13
N ALA A 3 1.25 -2.71 -23.82
CA ALA A 3 2.27 -1.76 -23.40
C ALA A 3 1.78 -1.02 -22.15
N LEU A 4 2.67 -0.83 -21.17
CA LEU A 4 2.40 0.08 -20.05
C LEU A 4 2.17 1.49 -20.61
N PRO A 5 1.21 2.27 -20.09
CA PRO A 5 0.95 3.62 -20.57
C PRO A 5 2.19 4.52 -20.44
N PRO A 6 2.36 5.53 -21.32
CA PRO A 6 3.38 6.55 -21.14
C PRO A 6 3.17 7.31 -19.82
N HIS A 7 4.27 7.67 -19.16
CA HIS A 7 4.28 8.39 -17.88
C HIS A 7 3.44 9.69 -17.95
N GLY A 8 2.59 9.92 -16.95
CA GLY A 8 1.90 11.20 -16.76
C GLY A 8 0.45 11.34 -17.24
N GLU A 9 -0.24 10.28 -17.67
CA GLU A 9 -1.65 10.34 -18.12
C GLU A 9 -2.70 10.62 -17.01
N GLY A 10 -2.29 10.84 -15.76
CA GLY A 10 -3.22 11.01 -14.65
C GLY A 10 -4.05 9.74 -14.39
N ALA A 11 -5.34 9.89 -14.08
CA ALA A 11 -6.22 8.79 -13.66
C ALA A 11 -6.45 7.70 -14.74
N ALA A 12 -6.25 8.01 -16.03
CA ALA A 12 -6.37 7.02 -17.10
C ALA A 12 -5.21 6.01 -17.07
N GLY A 13 -3.98 6.48 -16.84
CA GLY A 13 -2.79 5.64 -16.66
C GLY A 13 -2.89 4.75 -15.42
N ASP A 14 -3.45 5.28 -14.34
CA ASP A 14 -3.66 4.54 -13.07
C ASP A 14 -4.53 3.28 -13.28
N ARG A 15 -5.57 3.37 -14.12
CA ARG A 15 -6.43 2.21 -14.46
C ARG A 15 -5.66 1.13 -15.21
N ALA A 16 -4.83 1.50 -16.16
CA ALA A 16 -4.04 0.54 -16.93
C ALA A 16 -2.94 -0.10 -16.07
N ILE A 17 -2.31 0.66 -15.15
CA ILE A 17 -1.38 0.11 -14.16
C ILE A 17 -2.11 -0.91 -13.26
N GLN A 18 -3.32 -0.57 -12.79
CA GLN A 18 -4.13 -1.49 -11.99
C GLN A 18 -4.44 -2.80 -12.75
N GLN A 19 -4.88 -2.70 -14.01
CA GLN A 19 -5.15 -3.87 -14.85
C GLN A 19 -3.90 -4.72 -15.08
N ALA A 20 -2.73 -4.10 -15.26
CA ALA A 20 -1.47 -4.81 -15.40
C ALA A 20 -1.09 -5.57 -14.11
N LEU A 21 -1.26 -4.94 -12.94
CA LEU A 21 -1.06 -5.58 -11.64
C LEU A 21 -1.98 -6.78 -11.44
N ASP A 22 -3.28 -6.62 -11.70
CA ASP A 22 -4.26 -7.68 -11.53
C ASP A 22 -4.02 -8.87 -12.48
N ALA A 23 -3.54 -8.59 -13.70
CA ALA A 23 -3.19 -9.64 -14.67
C ALA A 23 -1.90 -10.39 -14.30
N ALA A 24 -0.91 -9.69 -13.75
CA ALA A 24 0.36 -10.29 -13.35
C ALA A 24 0.24 -11.14 -12.07
N TRP A 25 -0.60 -10.70 -11.14
CA TRP A 25 -0.83 -11.37 -9.85
C TRP A 25 -2.34 -11.54 -9.63
N PRO A 26 -2.92 -12.69 -9.99
CA PRO A 26 -4.32 -12.98 -9.73
C PRO A 26 -4.67 -12.94 -8.24
N ALA A 27 -5.91 -12.54 -7.91
CA ALA A 27 -6.38 -12.50 -6.53
C ALA A 27 -6.47 -13.90 -5.92
N ASP A 28 -5.93 -14.04 -4.70
CA ASP A 28 -5.87 -15.28 -3.92
C ASP A 28 -6.39 -15.11 -2.48
N LEU A 29 -6.88 -13.91 -2.15
CA LEU A 29 -7.56 -13.58 -0.90
C LEU A 29 -9.07 -13.53 -1.11
N ASN A 30 -9.85 -13.71 -0.04
CA ASN A 30 -11.27 -13.39 -0.11
C ASN A 30 -11.46 -11.87 -0.22
N ALA A 31 -12.59 -11.47 -0.81
CA ALA A 31 -12.84 -10.07 -1.12
C ALA A 31 -12.97 -9.16 0.11
N VAL A 32 -13.29 -9.70 1.30
CA VAL A 32 -13.37 -8.91 2.54
C VAL A 32 -11.96 -8.57 3.01
N ASP A 33 -11.11 -9.58 3.16
CA ASP A 33 -9.71 -9.41 3.56
C ASP A 33 -8.96 -8.51 2.56
N GLU A 34 -9.14 -8.73 1.25
CA GLU A 34 -8.52 -7.91 0.21
C GLU A 34 -8.90 -6.42 0.35
N ARG A 35 -10.19 -6.10 0.55
CA ARG A 35 -10.63 -4.71 0.75
C ARG A 35 -10.07 -4.09 2.02
N GLN A 36 -10.01 -4.84 3.12
CA GLN A 36 -9.43 -4.36 4.38
C GLN A 36 -7.95 -4.05 4.21
N LEU A 37 -7.18 -4.97 3.61
CA LEU A 37 -5.76 -4.83 3.33
C LEU A 37 -5.47 -3.66 2.39
N LEU A 38 -6.23 -3.51 1.31
CA LEU A 38 -6.08 -2.37 0.39
C LEU A 38 -6.34 -1.03 1.07
N THR A 39 -7.31 -0.97 1.98
CA THR A 39 -7.61 0.24 2.76
C THR A 39 -6.49 0.54 3.75
N ALA A 40 -6.03 -0.47 4.49
CA ALA A 40 -4.94 -0.36 5.45
C ALA A 40 -3.62 0.02 4.76
N GLY A 41 -3.21 -0.68 3.71
CA GLY A 41 -1.98 -0.41 2.95
C GLY A 41 -1.95 0.99 2.33
N ARG A 42 -3.07 1.44 1.73
CA ARG A 42 -3.15 2.79 1.15
C ARG A 42 -3.02 3.89 2.20
N THR A 43 -3.64 3.71 3.36
CA THR A 43 -3.58 4.69 4.44
C THR A 43 -2.21 4.68 5.12
N LEU A 44 -1.60 3.50 5.29
CA LEU A 44 -0.26 3.35 5.84
C LEU A 44 0.82 3.96 4.94
N LEU A 45 0.82 3.66 3.64
CA LEU A 45 1.81 4.22 2.70
C LEU A 45 1.73 5.75 2.63
N ARG A 46 0.52 6.33 2.67
CA ARG A 46 0.36 7.79 2.75
C ARG A 46 0.94 8.35 4.05
N ALA A 47 0.75 7.66 5.17
CA ALA A 47 1.29 8.09 6.45
C ALA A 47 2.82 8.02 6.51
N ASP A 48 3.40 7.00 5.89
CA ASP A 48 4.85 6.87 5.76
C ASP A 48 5.42 7.99 4.88
N ALA A 49 4.88 8.16 3.66
CA ALA A 49 5.38 9.11 2.67
C ALA A 49 5.20 10.59 3.06
N THR A 50 4.10 10.93 3.75
CA THR A 50 3.71 12.33 4.05
C THR A 50 3.82 12.71 5.52
N GLY A 51 3.98 11.73 6.41
CA GLY A 51 3.97 11.95 7.86
C GLY A 51 2.58 12.18 8.46
N ALA A 52 1.55 12.37 7.63
CA ALA A 52 0.19 12.60 8.09
C ALA A 52 -0.43 11.32 8.65
N ALA A 53 -1.16 11.41 9.76
CA ALA A 53 -1.87 10.28 10.36
C ALA A 53 -0.97 9.09 10.81
N ARG A 54 0.34 9.32 11.07
CA ARG A 54 1.23 8.29 11.66
C ARG A 54 0.78 7.84 13.05
N ASP A 55 0.06 8.69 13.78
CA ASP A 55 -0.56 8.40 15.08
C ASP A 55 -1.58 7.25 15.03
N ARG A 56 -2.12 6.93 13.84
CA ARG A 56 -2.99 5.76 13.63
C ARG A 56 -2.23 4.43 13.55
N TRP A 57 -0.91 4.49 13.41
CA TRP A 57 -0.05 3.33 13.23
C TRP A 57 1.12 3.34 14.22
N PRO A 58 0.86 3.53 15.53
CA PRO A 58 1.91 3.77 16.51
C PRO A 58 2.89 2.60 16.58
N THR A 59 2.40 1.35 16.55
CA THR A 59 3.23 0.15 16.61
C THR A 59 4.12 -0.02 15.38
N TYR A 60 3.64 0.40 14.20
CA TYR A 60 4.40 0.32 12.96
C TYR A 60 5.55 1.34 12.93
N PHE A 61 5.26 2.60 13.27
CA PHE A 61 6.24 3.68 13.26
C PHE A 61 7.11 3.76 14.51
N ALA A 62 6.79 3.03 15.59
CA ALA A 62 7.52 3.11 16.87
C ALA A 62 9.03 2.84 16.78
N ARG A 63 9.46 2.09 15.76
CA ARG A 63 10.87 1.71 15.54
C ARG A 63 11.53 2.44 14.37
N GLN A 64 10.79 3.26 13.61
CA GLN A 64 11.39 4.08 12.56
C GLN A 64 11.97 5.34 13.17
N GLU A 65 13.21 5.67 12.84
CA GLU A 65 13.75 7.00 13.09
C GLU A 65 12.80 8.03 12.47
N THR A 66 12.58 9.15 13.17
CA THR A 66 11.71 10.24 12.71
C THR A 66 12.34 10.93 11.50
N LEU A 67 12.27 10.28 10.33
CA LEU A 67 12.65 10.88 9.07
C LEU A 67 11.63 11.96 8.72
N ALA A 68 12.13 13.13 8.34
CA ALA A 68 11.31 14.19 7.79
C ALA A 68 10.51 13.62 6.61
N PRO A 69 9.19 13.84 6.53
CA PRO A 69 8.39 13.21 5.48
C PRO A 69 8.91 13.58 4.09
N ALA A 70 9.09 12.62 3.19
CA ALA A 70 9.69 12.91 1.88
C ALA A 70 8.78 13.77 0.98
N PHE A 71 7.46 13.65 1.14
CA PHE A 71 6.47 14.26 0.27
C PHE A 71 5.48 15.16 1.03
N ALA A 72 5.00 16.22 0.37
CA ALA A 72 3.81 16.93 0.82
C ALA A 72 2.55 16.13 0.42
N THR A 73 1.49 16.16 1.24
CA THR A 73 0.26 15.40 0.98
C THR A 73 -0.34 15.66 -0.41
N ALA A 74 -0.30 16.90 -0.88
CA ALA A 74 -0.80 17.29 -2.20
C ALA A 74 0.06 16.77 -3.37
N ARG A 75 1.28 16.29 -3.09
CA ARG A 75 2.27 15.85 -4.09
C ARG A 75 2.54 14.35 -4.05
N PHE A 76 1.66 13.56 -3.42
CA PHE A 76 1.78 12.11 -3.35
C PHE A 76 0.47 11.44 -3.76
N ARG A 77 0.54 10.49 -4.70
CA ARG A 77 -0.63 9.72 -5.16
C ARG A 77 -0.29 8.24 -5.24
N ILE A 78 -1.26 7.41 -4.86
CA ILE A 78 -1.22 5.96 -5.08
C ILE A 78 -1.98 5.70 -6.38
N GLN A 79 -1.29 5.14 -7.37
CA GLN A 79 -1.79 4.90 -8.72
C GLN A 79 -2.56 3.60 -8.79
N ALA A 80 -2.04 2.55 -8.16
CA ALA A 80 -2.65 1.23 -8.16
C ALA A 80 -2.25 0.47 -6.89
N ALA A 81 -3.04 -0.52 -6.51
CA ALA A 81 -2.64 -1.44 -5.45
C ALA A 81 -3.39 -2.77 -5.55
N ILE A 82 -2.72 -3.84 -5.14
CA ILE A 82 -3.27 -5.18 -5.00
C ILE A 82 -2.87 -5.75 -3.64
N ALA A 83 -3.69 -6.65 -3.09
CA ALA A 83 -3.34 -7.40 -1.87
C ALA A 83 -3.38 -8.90 -2.17
N ARG A 84 -2.32 -9.63 -1.80
CA ARG A 84 -2.15 -11.05 -2.09
C ARG A 84 -1.70 -11.83 -0.85
N GLN A 85 -1.90 -13.13 -0.84
CA GLN A 85 -1.42 -13.98 0.22
C GLN A 85 0.12 -14.05 0.20
N ASP A 86 0.75 -13.98 1.37
CA ASP A 86 2.21 -13.98 1.50
C ASP A 86 2.72 -15.33 2.04
N GLY A 87 2.67 -16.35 1.17
CA GLY A 87 3.24 -17.68 1.39
C GLY A 87 2.57 -18.56 2.47
N ALA A 88 1.77 -18.00 3.37
CA ALA A 88 1.07 -18.73 4.42
C ALA A 88 -0.31 -18.14 4.75
N PRO A 89 -1.27 -18.96 5.22
CA PRO A 89 -2.53 -18.46 5.74
C PRO A 89 -2.29 -17.45 6.87
N GLY A 90 -3.03 -16.34 6.82
CA GLY A 90 -2.89 -15.26 7.80
C GLY A 90 -1.68 -14.35 7.57
N ARG A 91 -1.00 -14.45 6.43
CA ARG A 91 -0.02 -13.46 5.96
C ARG A 91 -0.48 -12.90 4.62
N ALA A 92 -0.32 -11.60 4.46
CA ALA A 92 -0.64 -10.92 3.21
C ALA A 92 0.39 -9.85 2.91
N VAL A 93 0.58 -9.60 1.62
CA VAL A 93 1.39 -8.51 1.11
C VAL A 93 0.50 -7.59 0.29
N VAL A 94 0.62 -6.29 0.52
CA VAL A 94 -0.04 -5.25 -0.28
C VAL A 94 1.02 -4.59 -1.14
N HIS A 95 0.90 -4.78 -2.46
CA HIS A 95 1.76 -4.15 -3.45
C HIS A 95 1.10 -2.84 -3.87
N LEU A 96 1.79 -1.71 -3.65
CA LEU A 96 1.30 -0.39 -3.99
C LEU A 96 2.21 0.26 -5.03
N VAL A 97 1.61 0.77 -6.09
CA VAL A 97 2.28 1.62 -7.08
C VAL A 97 1.94 3.07 -6.78
N TRP A 98 2.94 3.92 -6.70
CA TRP A 98 2.77 5.33 -6.34
C TRP A 98 3.67 6.27 -7.15
N ALA A 99 3.22 7.51 -7.19
CA ALA A 99 3.94 8.63 -7.78
C ALA A 99 3.95 9.81 -6.80
N GLY A 100 5.01 10.58 -6.82
CA GLY A 100 5.11 11.77 -6.00
C GLY A 100 6.17 12.74 -6.46
N THR A 101 6.03 13.99 -6.01
CA THR A 101 7.06 15.02 -6.19
C THR A 101 7.56 15.43 -4.82
N ASP A 102 8.85 15.21 -4.57
CA ASP A 102 9.45 15.51 -3.28
C ASP A 102 9.47 17.03 -3.01
N ARG A 103 9.92 17.44 -1.83
CA ARG A 103 10.03 18.87 -1.49
C ARG A 103 11.12 19.60 -2.30
N GLY A 104 12.10 18.89 -2.84
CA GLY A 104 13.12 19.41 -3.74
C GLY A 104 12.62 19.65 -5.17
N GLY A 105 11.42 19.16 -5.51
CA GLY A 105 10.83 19.26 -6.84
C GLY A 105 11.14 18.06 -7.75
N THR A 106 11.80 17.03 -7.23
CA THR A 106 12.08 15.81 -8.00
C THR A 106 10.81 15.00 -8.16
N HIS A 107 10.39 14.76 -9.39
CA HIS A 107 9.26 13.91 -9.71
C HIS A 107 9.69 12.44 -9.80
N THR A 108 8.89 11.55 -9.21
CA THR A 108 9.04 10.11 -9.32
C THR A 108 7.68 9.48 -9.60
N ASP A 109 7.63 8.54 -10.55
CA ASP A 109 6.42 7.86 -11.00
C ASP A 109 6.65 6.35 -11.07
N GLY A 110 5.60 5.54 -10.87
CA GLY A 110 5.65 4.08 -11.01
C GLY A 110 6.50 3.35 -9.96
N ARG A 111 6.71 3.92 -8.78
CA ARG A 111 7.44 3.24 -7.69
C ARG A 111 6.57 2.20 -7.03
N ILE A 112 7.18 1.07 -6.69
CA ILE A 112 6.51 -0.03 -6.00
C ILE A 112 6.95 -0.02 -4.53
N THR A 113 5.98 -0.18 -3.64
CA THR A 113 6.21 -0.44 -2.21
C THR A 113 5.37 -1.63 -1.79
N ASP A 114 6.02 -2.57 -1.12
CA ASP A 114 5.38 -3.75 -0.56
C ASP A 114 5.20 -3.56 0.94
N LEU A 115 3.98 -3.76 1.42
CA LEU A 115 3.63 -3.69 2.83
C LEU A 115 3.13 -5.06 3.29
N HIS A 116 3.80 -5.64 4.27
CA HIS A 116 3.44 -6.95 4.79
C HIS A 116 2.49 -6.83 5.98
N PHE A 117 1.52 -7.74 6.06
CA PHE A 117 0.51 -7.80 7.10
C PHE A 117 0.41 -9.22 7.65
N THR A 118 0.14 -9.31 8.95
CA THR A 118 -0.24 -10.56 9.61
C THR A 118 -1.64 -10.43 10.18
N ARG A 119 -2.40 -11.52 10.12
CA ARG A 119 -3.76 -11.59 10.64
C ARG A 119 -3.71 -11.78 12.15
N THR A 120 -4.52 -11.03 12.89
CA THR A 120 -4.79 -11.33 14.28
C THR A 120 -5.66 -12.58 14.38
N THR A 121 -5.38 -13.41 15.37
CA THR A 121 -6.32 -14.41 15.81
C THR A 121 -7.37 -13.70 16.66
N PRO A 122 -8.64 -13.63 16.23
CA PRO A 122 -9.69 -13.03 17.04
C PRO A 122 -9.82 -13.82 18.34
N THR A 123 -9.88 -13.11 19.46
CA THR A 123 -9.98 -13.68 20.81
C THR A 123 -11.40 -14.16 21.10
N HIS A 124 -12.39 -13.56 20.44
CA HIS A 124 -13.79 -13.97 20.46
C HIS A 124 -14.29 -14.33 19.06
N LYS A 125 -15.20 -15.31 18.95
CA LYS A 125 -15.77 -15.78 17.66
C LYS A 125 -16.52 -14.70 16.86
N GLU A 126 -16.89 -13.60 17.51
CA GLU A 126 -17.64 -12.48 16.91
C GLU A 126 -16.73 -11.34 16.44
N GLU A 127 -15.43 -11.38 16.76
CA GLU A 127 -14.47 -10.37 16.31
C GLU A 127 -14.02 -10.67 14.89
N GLU A 128 -14.15 -9.69 13.99
CA GLU A 128 -13.54 -9.80 12.67
C GLU A 128 -12.02 -9.83 12.83
N PRO A 129 -11.34 -10.81 12.20
CA PRO A 129 -9.88 -10.85 12.21
C PRO A 129 -9.32 -9.57 11.60
N ALA A 130 -8.46 -8.87 12.33
CA ALA A 130 -7.83 -7.64 11.90
C ALA A 130 -6.46 -7.91 11.27
N TRP A 131 -6.06 -7.09 10.31
CA TRP A 131 -4.74 -7.17 9.67
C TRP A 131 -3.79 -6.15 10.30
N ILE A 132 -2.66 -6.62 10.84
CA ILE A 132 -1.64 -5.78 11.46
C ILE A 132 -0.44 -5.65 10.53
N PRO A 133 -0.05 -4.42 10.13
CA PRO A 133 1.13 -4.22 9.31
C PRO A 133 2.40 -4.58 10.09
N GLN A 134 3.32 -5.24 9.41
CA GLN A 134 4.63 -5.61 9.94
C GLN A 134 5.66 -4.59 9.46
N PRO A 135 6.45 -3.98 10.35
CA PRO A 135 7.58 -3.15 9.94
C PRO A 135 8.52 -3.98 9.06
N GLY A 136 8.98 -3.40 7.94
CA GLY A 136 10.04 -4.02 7.14
C GLY A 136 11.29 -4.24 7.99
N THR A 137 11.92 -5.41 7.82
CA THR A 137 13.22 -5.73 8.42
C THR A 137 14.37 -5.03 7.71
#